data_AF-A0A517THP2-F1
#
_entry.id   AF-A0A517THP2-F1
#
_cell.length_a   1.000
_cell.length_b   1.000
_cell.length_c   1.000
_cell.angle_alpha   90.00
_cell.angle_beta   90.00
_cell.angle_gamma   90.00
#
_symmetry.space_group_name_H-M   'P 1'
#
loop_
_entity.id
_entity.type
_entity.pdbx_description
1 polymer ?
#
loop_
_entity_poly.entity_id
_entity_poly.type
_entity_poly.pdbx_seq_one_letter_code
_entity_poly.pdbx_strand_id
1 'polypeptide(L)'
;MIATINRLALLASRLLLIIGLCVAIPRTALATTIFDDGGVNVLTGPIDDIEVRDSVSAAPTFVISNGAQIGFQLNPDDTLFIDPGTMEPVSANDDHSIAIFDTSIVSMSGGETADSVVANDISRFAMTSGDVGDDVIANDNASVTIAGGSFDDLFVNDNATAAMSGGSIDNPEVDGSGQFLFSGGRVDDMNITGNGRVVVSGTALIDDDAFFTGSARLETTGGQFDDELQFYDTTTASLNGGNVGDDLVAAGSSQIDILDFTISDTLEAEGSSNTNVFGGTIGVIESLESSVVNFFGGTVEEGVIAILGGTVNVDGGVFAPIDAPEVLANLNGTVNIESTVSDELDIESTSGGQVNVIDATVGSMGVNALAGDVDLLGGEADSLEVFAELEGTVEVFGGDFLVADFEAQSGATITIYGTEFFAFGQPLGFGPIPFIAGDLTGTLSDGSPLNATFRRQFFPVDEAAQIILVQLPEPGSVLIALVAVATSTASRRRV
;
A
#
# COMPACT_ATOMS: atom_id res chain seq x y z
N MET A 1 -32.73 -57.33 66.24
CA MET A 1 -32.43 -57.39 67.68
C MET A 1 -31.03 -57.96 67.80
N ILE A 2 -30.08 -57.09 68.15
CA ILE A 2 -28.84 -57.36 68.90
C ILE A 2 -27.91 -58.47 68.38
N ALA A 3 -26.70 -58.00 68.03
CA ALA A 3 -25.40 -58.64 68.21
C ALA A 3 -24.90 -59.64 67.15
N THR A 4 -23.61 -59.76 66.81
CA THR A 4 -22.38 -59.00 67.09
C THR A 4 -21.27 -59.78 66.35
N ILE A 5 -20.50 -59.08 65.51
CA ILE A 5 -19.05 -59.25 65.28
C ILE A 5 -18.48 -60.39 64.39
N ASN A 6 -17.53 -59.92 63.58
CA ASN A 6 -16.42 -60.59 62.89
C ASN A 6 -16.70 -61.28 61.55
N ARG A 7 -16.45 -60.54 60.46
CA ARG A 7 -15.39 -60.91 59.50
C ARG A 7 -15.08 -59.76 58.52
N LEU A 8 -13.88 -59.22 58.69
CA LEU A 8 -12.95 -58.76 57.64
C LEU A 8 -13.58 -58.40 56.28
N ALA A 9 -14.18 -57.23 56.17
CA ALA A 9 -14.57 -56.65 54.89
C ALA A 9 -14.62 -55.11 54.97
N LEU A 10 -13.58 -54.49 55.52
CA LEU A 10 -13.37 -53.05 55.41
C LEU A 10 -11.91 -52.75 55.81
N LEU A 11 -11.05 -52.57 54.81
CA LEU A 11 -9.64 -52.07 54.85
C LEU A 11 -8.71 -52.93 53.96
N ALA A 12 -9.01 -53.02 52.67
CA ALA A 12 -8.02 -53.42 51.66
C ALA A 12 -8.38 -52.92 50.24
N SER A 13 -9.17 -51.85 50.14
CA SER A 13 -9.39 -51.15 48.88
C SER A 13 -9.40 -49.67 49.19
N ARG A 14 -8.55 -48.90 48.51
CA ARG A 14 -8.29 -47.45 48.69
C ARG A 14 -7.24 -47.09 49.74
N LEU A 15 -5.99 -47.38 49.42
CA LEU A 15 -4.91 -46.39 49.52
C LEU A 15 -3.74 -46.88 48.66
N LEU A 16 -3.87 -46.75 47.33
CA LEU A 16 -2.68 -46.65 46.49
C LEU A 16 -2.15 -45.25 46.75
N LEU A 17 -1.34 -45.12 47.80
CA LEU A 17 -0.54 -43.93 48.06
C LEU A 17 0.51 -43.91 46.95
N ILE A 18 0.18 -43.27 45.83
CA ILE A 18 1.19 -42.72 44.94
C ILE A 18 1.89 -41.67 45.79
N ILE A 19 2.99 -42.05 46.45
CA ILE A 19 4.00 -41.11 46.86
C ILE A 19 4.51 -40.56 45.54
N GLY A 20 3.83 -39.53 45.04
CA GLY A 20 4.42 -38.57 44.12
C GLY A 20 5.56 -37.98 44.93
N LEU A 21 6.73 -38.62 44.83
CA LEU A 21 7.98 -38.03 45.21
C LEU A 21 8.14 -36.87 44.23
N CYS A 22 7.48 -35.74 44.51
CA CYS A 22 7.91 -34.45 44.03
C CYS A 22 9.28 -34.26 44.68
N VAL A 23 10.29 -34.87 44.07
CA VAL A 23 11.64 -34.39 44.20
C VAL A 23 11.52 -32.99 43.64
N ALA A 24 11.40 -32.01 44.51
CA ALA A 24 11.74 -30.65 44.15
C ALA A 24 13.20 -30.73 43.73
N ILE A 25 13.42 -30.89 42.43
CA ILE A 25 14.75 -30.75 41.85
C ILE A 25 15.13 -29.33 42.24
N PRO A 26 16.14 -29.13 43.10
CA PRO A 26 16.56 -27.79 43.44
C PRO A 26 16.91 -27.11 42.11
N ARG A 27 16.15 -26.09 41.72
CA ARG A 27 16.57 -25.18 40.65
C ARG A 27 17.89 -24.59 41.15
N THR A 28 19.00 -25.09 40.62
CA THR A 28 20.29 -24.45 40.75
C THR A 28 20.11 -23.00 40.27
N ALA A 29 20.59 -22.04 41.04
CA ALA A 29 20.52 -20.64 40.65
C ALA A 29 21.07 -20.51 39.22
N LEU A 30 20.26 -19.93 38.33
CA LEU A 30 20.60 -19.63 36.95
C LEU A 30 21.89 -18.82 36.96
N ALA A 31 22.91 -19.30 36.27
CA ALA A 31 24.25 -18.76 36.38
C ALA A 31 24.58 -17.95 35.13
N THR A 32 24.11 -16.71 35.07
CA THR A 32 24.54 -15.76 34.04
C THR A 32 26.06 -15.57 34.12
N THR A 33 26.76 -15.83 33.02
CA THR A 33 28.21 -15.63 32.91
C THR A 33 28.51 -14.24 32.36
N ILE A 34 29.19 -13.43 33.16
CA ILE A 34 29.55 -12.05 32.78
C ILE A 34 30.96 -12.01 32.19
N PHE A 35 31.09 -11.43 31.00
CA PHE A 35 32.36 -11.14 30.33
C PHE A 35 32.62 -9.62 30.37
N ASP A 36 33.58 -9.22 31.20
CA ASP A 36 33.97 -7.82 31.45
C ASP A 36 35.50 -7.64 31.45
N ASP A 37 36.22 -8.44 30.65
CA ASP A 37 37.69 -8.53 30.67
C ASP A 37 38.41 -7.65 29.64
N GLY A 38 37.65 -7.03 28.73
CA GLY A 38 38.20 -6.27 27.60
C GLY A 38 38.95 -7.14 26.57
N GLY A 39 38.84 -8.46 26.68
CA GLY A 39 39.52 -9.45 25.83
C GLY A 39 38.65 -9.93 24.66
N VAL A 40 39.21 -10.85 23.88
CA VAL A 40 38.45 -11.61 22.87
C VAL A 40 38.13 -12.98 23.45
N ASN A 41 36.84 -13.28 23.57
CA ASN A 41 36.33 -14.52 24.12
C ASN A 41 35.70 -15.34 22.98
N VAL A 42 35.96 -16.65 22.95
CA VAL A 42 35.45 -17.55 21.91
C VAL A 42 34.72 -18.69 22.57
N LEU A 43 33.44 -18.85 22.22
CA LEU A 43 32.61 -19.93 22.69
C LEU A 43 32.43 -20.99 21.59
N THR A 44 32.69 -22.24 21.95
CA THR A 44 32.58 -23.39 21.05
C THR A 44 31.75 -24.53 21.64
N GLY A 45 31.12 -24.33 22.79
CA GLY A 45 30.39 -25.35 23.52
C GLY A 45 29.22 -24.73 24.29
N PRO A 46 28.45 -25.56 25.00
CA PRO A 46 27.28 -25.10 25.73
C PRO A 46 27.67 -24.18 26.89
N ILE A 47 26.87 -23.14 27.12
CA ILE A 47 26.94 -22.25 28.27
C ILE A 47 25.52 -21.82 28.66
N ASP A 48 25.34 -21.46 29.92
CA ASP A 48 24.14 -20.79 30.43
C ASP A 48 24.00 -19.38 29.80
N ASP A 49 23.18 -18.49 30.34
CA ASP A 49 23.06 -17.12 29.82
C ASP A 49 24.40 -16.37 29.87
N ILE A 50 24.61 -15.45 28.93
CA ILE A 50 25.80 -14.59 28.90
C ILE A 50 25.45 -13.12 28.94
N GLU A 51 26.31 -12.37 29.62
CA GLU A 51 26.27 -10.92 29.65
C GLU A 51 27.63 -10.36 29.27
N VAL A 52 27.67 -9.41 28.34
CA VAL A 52 28.90 -8.82 27.81
C VAL A 52 28.88 -7.32 28.08
N ARG A 53 29.79 -6.86 28.94
CA ARG A 53 29.86 -5.47 29.44
C ARG A 53 31.27 -4.90 29.32
N ASP A 54 31.40 -3.59 29.24
CA ASP A 54 32.72 -2.97 29.20
C ASP A 54 33.49 -3.16 30.51
N SER A 55 34.78 -3.45 30.38
CA SER A 55 35.70 -3.36 31.51
C SER A 55 36.09 -1.90 31.75
N VAL A 56 36.74 -1.62 32.88
CA VAL A 56 37.38 -0.31 33.12
C VAL A 56 38.45 0.07 32.08
N SER A 57 38.95 -0.88 31.29
CA SER A 57 40.09 -0.72 30.39
C SER A 57 39.79 -0.83 28.90
N ALA A 58 38.74 -1.56 28.53
CA ALA A 58 38.34 -1.84 27.14
C ALA A 58 37.02 -2.61 27.07
N ALA A 59 36.34 -2.52 25.92
CA ALA A 59 35.21 -3.36 25.56
C ALA A 59 35.64 -4.78 25.18
N PRO A 60 35.03 -5.83 25.74
CA PRO A 60 35.22 -7.19 25.27
C PRO A 60 34.63 -7.41 23.87
N THR A 61 35.20 -8.37 23.16
CA THR A 61 34.63 -8.95 21.93
C THR A 61 34.32 -10.41 22.18
N PHE A 62 33.10 -10.84 21.91
CA PHE A 62 32.66 -12.22 22.08
C PHE A 62 32.36 -12.85 20.72
N VAL A 63 32.82 -14.09 20.51
CA VAL A 63 32.62 -14.83 19.25
C VAL A 63 31.96 -16.16 19.54
N ILE A 64 30.78 -16.37 18.99
CA ILE A 64 29.97 -17.58 19.08
C ILE A 64 30.21 -18.39 17.81
N SER A 65 30.86 -19.54 17.98
CA SER A 65 31.19 -20.44 16.87
C SER A 65 30.07 -21.46 16.65
N ASN A 66 30.08 -22.08 15.46
CA ASN A 66 29.14 -23.15 15.14
C ASN A 66 29.16 -24.28 16.17
N GLY A 67 27.96 -24.73 16.57
CA GLY A 67 27.74 -25.75 17.60
C GLY A 67 27.78 -25.26 19.05
N ALA A 68 28.00 -23.96 19.28
CA ALA A 68 27.74 -23.36 20.59
C ALA A 68 26.23 -23.34 20.87
N GLN A 69 25.87 -23.53 22.13
CA GLN A 69 24.49 -23.53 22.62
C GLN A 69 24.44 -22.62 23.85
N ILE A 70 23.66 -21.55 23.82
CA ILE A 70 23.67 -20.49 24.84
C ILE A 70 22.29 -20.37 25.48
N GLY A 71 22.24 -20.13 26.79
CA GLY A 71 20.99 -19.96 27.53
C GLY A 71 20.21 -21.25 27.74
N PHE A 72 20.80 -22.41 27.43
CA PHE A 72 20.20 -23.70 27.75
C PHE A 72 20.62 -24.15 29.14
N GLN A 73 19.66 -24.66 29.89
CA GLN A 73 19.94 -25.32 31.16
C GLN A 73 20.87 -26.52 30.92
N LEU A 74 21.97 -26.58 31.66
CA LEU A 74 22.93 -27.70 31.58
C LEU A 74 22.81 -28.62 32.80
N ASN A 75 22.99 -29.92 32.56
CA ASN A 75 23.25 -30.91 33.59
C ASN A 75 24.61 -30.64 34.25
N PRO A 76 24.87 -31.18 35.45
CA PRO A 76 26.18 -31.05 36.11
C PRO A 76 27.38 -31.63 35.35
N ASP A 77 27.14 -32.35 34.25
CA ASP A 77 28.16 -32.90 33.34
C ASP A 77 28.28 -32.10 32.03
N ASP A 78 27.75 -30.86 32.01
CA ASP A 78 27.74 -29.92 30.89
C ASP A 78 26.98 -30.42 29.63
N THR A 79 26.10 -31.40 29.80
CA THR A 79 25.15 -31.82 28.74
C THR A 79 23.85 -31.02 28.83
N LEU A 80 23.17 -30.79 27.70
CA LEU A 80 21.87 -30.13 27.69
C LEU A 80 20.86 -30.83 28.60
N PHE A 81 20.16 -30.06 29.42
CA PHE A 81 18.98 -30.52 30.13
C PHE A 81 17.80 -30.52 29.16
N ILE A 82 17.30 -31.72 28.86
CA ILE A 82 16.14 -31.94 28.00
C ILE A 82 14.91 -32.15 28.89
N ASP A 83 13.85 -31.37 28.70
CA ASP A 83 12.58 -31.60 29.38
C ASP A 83 12.00 -32.94 28.89
N PRO A 84 11.79 -33.94 29.77
CA PRO A 84 11.27 -35.24 29.36
C PRO A 84 9.84 -35.22 28.83
N GLY A 85 9.10 -34.13 29.03
CA GLY A 85 7.73 -33.93 28.55
C GLY A 85 7.66 -33.43 27.11
N THR A 86 8.47 -32.42 26.77
CA THR A 86 8.52 -31.83 25.41
C THR A 86 9.58 -32.49 24.54
N MET A 87 10.59 -33.11 25.15
CA MET A 87 11.83 -33.57 24.51
C MET A 87 12.68 -32.43 23.93
N GLU A 88 12.46 -31.20 24.39
CA GLU A 88 13.21 -30.01 24.00
C GLU A 88 14.21 -29.58 25.08
N PRO A 89 15.33 -28.93 24.71
CA PRO A 89 16.18 -28.22 25.66
C PRO A 89 15.38 -27.18 26.46
N VAL A 90 15.69 -27.01 27.75
CA VAL A 90 15.02 -26.01 28.59
C VAL A 90 15.84 -24.73 28.62
N SER A 91 15.21 -23.59 28.32
CA SER A 91 15.85 -22.28 28.54
C SER A 91 16.14 -22.08 30.02
N ALA A 92 17.32 -21.56 30.33
CA ALA A 92 17.72 -21.25 31.68
C ALA A 92 16.96 -20.03 32.21
N ASN A 93 16.64 -19.06 31.37
CA ASN A 93 15.93 -17.83 31.71
C ASN A 93 14.77 -17.59 30.75
N ASP A 94 13.82 -16.76 31.18
CA ASP A 94 12.64 -16.40 30.38
C ASP A 94 12.79 -14.99 29.74
N ASP A 95 13.94 -14.32 29.91
CA ASP A 95 14.15 -12.92 29.49
C ASP A 95 15.20 -12.73 28.37
N HIS A 96 16.30 -13.51 28.34
CA HIS A 96 17.35 -13.44 27.31
C HIS A 96 18.43 -14.51 27.53
N SER A 97 18.98 -15.03 26.43
CA SER A 97 20.19 -15.85 26.41
C SER A 97 21.48 -15.01 26.35
N ILE A 98 21.43 -13.85 25.69
CA ILE A 98 22.59 -12.96 25.49
C ILE A 98 22.17 -11.52 25.77
N ALA A 99 22.87 -10.84 26.68
CA ALA A 99 22.75 -9.39 26.85
C ALA A 99 24.09 -8.68 26.59
N ILE A 100 24.05 -7.59 25.82
CA ILE A 100 25.21 -6.81 25.38
C ILE A 100 25.01 -5.35 25.79
N PHE A 101 26.02 -4.75 26.41
CA PHE A 101 25.96 -3.38 26.94
C PHE A 101 27.15 -2.54 26.50
N ASP A 102 27.07 -1.24 26.79
CA ASP A 102 28.17 -0.28 26.58
C ASP A 102 28.71 -0.32 25.14
N THR A 103 30.03 -0.49 24.93
CA THR A 103 30.66 -0.59 23.60
C THR A 103 31.01 -2.02 23.19
N SER A 104 30.45 -3.01 23.88
CA SER A 104 30.76 -4.42 23.67
C SER A 104 30.28 -4.96 22.32
N ILE A 105 30.96 -6.00 21.83
CA ILE A 105 30.70 -6.60 20.52
C ILE A 105 30.48 -8.10 20.68
N VAL A 106 29.38 -8.62 20.13
CA VAL A 106 29.14 -10.06 19.99
C VAL A 106 29.01 -10.40 18.51
N SER A 107 29.69 -11.45 18.07
CA SER A 107 29.56 -11.99 16.71
C SER A 107 29.18 -13.47 16.76
N MET A 108 28.12 -13.83 16.04
CA MET A 108 27.60 -15.18 15.92
C MET A 108 27.77 -15.69 14.47
N SER A 109 28.45 -16.82 14.32
CA SER A 109 28.68 -17.45 13.02
C SER A 109 28.19 -18.90 12.98
N GLY A 110 27.07 -19.15 13.65
CA GLY A 110 26.46 -20.46 13.90
C GLY A 110 26.09 -20.63 15.38
N GLY A 111 25.67 -21.83 15.74
CA GLY A 111 25.17 -22.12 17.09
C GLY A 111 23.69 -21.77 17.25
N GLU A 112 23.19 -22.00 18.44
CA GLU A 112 21.79 -21.84 18.84
C GLU A 112 21.74 -21.08 20.17
N THR A 113 20.81 -20.14 20.32
CA THR A 113 20.43 -19.62 21.65
C THR A 113 19.07 -20.19 22.03
N ALA A 114 18.82 -20.35 23.33
CA ALA A 114 17.54 -20.86 23.82
C ALA A 114 16.42 -19.80 23.76
N ASP A 115 16.81 -18.54 23.76
CA ASP A 115 15.98 -17.35 24.00
C ASP A 115 16.66 -16.15 23.29
N SER A 116 16.22 -14.94 23.60
CA SER A 116 16.54 -13.68 22.95
C SER A 116 18.00 -13.23 23.04
N VAL A 117 18.40 -12.39 22.10
CA VAL A 117 19.65 -11.61 22.09
C VAL A 117 19.32 -10.13 22.23
N VAL A 118 19.78 -9.49 23.31
CA VAL A 118 19.49 -8.08 23.61
C VAL A 118 20.76 -7.22 23.54
N ALA A 119 20.79 -6.26 22.63
CA ALA A 119 21.85 -5.26 22.49
C ALA A 119 21.37 -3.89 22.96
N ASN A 120 22.05 -3.31 23.96
CA ASN A 120 21.72 -2.02 24.57
C ASN A 120 22.84 -0.99 24.35
N ASP A 121 22.60 0.27 24.75
CA ASP A 121 23.57 1.37 24.70
C ASP A 121 24.15 1.60 23.29
N ILE A 122 25.45 1.38 23.09
CA ILE A 122 26.18 1.52 21.80
C ILE A 122 26.83 0.19 21.39
N SER A 123 26.27 -0.91 21.90
CA SER A 123 26.79 -2.25 21.68
C SER A 123 26.49 -2.76 20.27
N ARG A 124 27.14 -3.85 19.88
CA ARG A 124 27.06 -4.38 18.51
C ARG A 124 26.85 -5.88 18.51
N PHE A 125 25.83 -6.34 17.80
CA PHE A 125 25.58 -7.75 17.51
C PHE A 125 25.70 -8.02 16.01
N ALA A 126 26.44 -9.06 15.63
CA ALA A 126 26.62 -9.43 14.23
C ALA A 126 26.40 -10.94 14.03
N MET A 127 25.37 -11.31 13.27
CA MET A 127 25.00 -12.69 12.96
C MET A 127 25.26 -12.99 11.49
N THR A 128 25.96 -14.08 11.19
CA THR A 128 26.22 -14.56 9.81
C THR A 128 25.54 -15.90 9.50
N SER A 129 25.20 -16.64 10.54
CA SER A 129 24.40 -17.87 10.53
C SER A 129 24.08 -18.26 11.97
N GLY A 130 23.22 -19.26 12.17
CA GLY A 130 22.82 -19.77 13.48
C GLY A 130 21.32 -19.63 13.66
N ASP A 131 20.86 -19.91 14.87
CA ASP A 131 19.47 -19.78 15.28
C ASP A 131 19.41 -19.00 16.59
N VAL A 132 18.59 -17.96 16.67
CA VAL A 132 18.23 -17.35 17.94
C VAL A 132 16.84 -17.87 18.28
N GLY A 133 16.70 -18.50 19.45
CA GLY A 133 15.50 -19.26 19.79
C GLY A 133 14.23 -18.44 19.93
N ASP A 134 14.36 -17.11 20.05
CA ASP A 134 13.30 -16.13 20.22
C ASP A 134 13.73 -14.84 19.50
N ASP A 135 13.84 -13.71 20.19
CA ASP A 135 13.98 -12.40 19.55
C ASP A 135 15.42 -11.89 19.43
N VAL A 136 15.63 -10.95 18.51
CA VAL A 136 16.78 -10.06 18.52
C VAL A 136 16.31 -8.64 18.83
N ILE A 137 16.76 -8.08 19.95
CA ILE A 137 16.32 -6.77 20.44
C ILE A 137 17.49 -5.77 20.40
N ALA A 138 17.31 -4.62 19.76
CA ALA A 138 18.27 -3.52 19.70
C ALA A 138 17.67 -2.25 20.31
N ASN A 139 18.26 -1.77 21.40
CA ASN A 139 17.81 -0.58 22.15
C ASN A 139 18.82 0.57 22.07
N ASP A 140 18.39 1.77 22.47
CA ASP A 140 19.21 2.99 22.55
C ASP A 140 19.91 3.37 21.24
N ASN A 141 21.20 3.07 21.09
CA ASN A 141 22.03 3.34 19.91
C ASN A 141 22.77 2.07 19.47
N ALA A 142 22.25 0.89 19.83
CA ALA A 142 22.84 -0.39 19.50
C ALA A 142 22.79 -0.64 17.98
N SER A 143 23.69 -1.50 17.51
CA SER A 143 23.77 -1.87 16.09
C SER A 143 23.73 -3.38 15.90
N VAL A 144 22.74 -3.86 15.14
CA VAL A 144 22.57 -5.27 14.75
C VAL A 144 22.90 -5.43 13.26
N THR A 145 23.64 -6.48 12.91
CA THR A 145 23.90 -6.84 11.50
C THR A 145 23.62 -8.32 11.28
N ILE A 146 22.77 -8.65 10.31
CA ILE A 146 22.31 -10.00 10.01
C ILE A 146 22.64 -10.31 8.54
N ALA A 147 23.47 -11.32 8.32
CA ALA A 147 23.81 -11.82 6.99
C ALA A 147 23.24 -13.22 6.71
N GLY A 148 22.64 -13.85 7.72
CA GLY A 148 22.06 -15.19 7.66
C GLY A 148 21.63 -15.66 9.04
N GLY A 149 20.91 -16.79 9.09
CA GLY A 149 20.32 -17.35 10.30
C GLY A 149 18.80 -17.29 10.30
N SER A 150 18.20 -17.71 11.40
CA SER A 150 16.77 -17.61 11.70
C SER A 150 16.56 -17.15 13.13
N PHE A 151 15.46 -16.45 13.38
CA PHE A 151 14.92 -16.08 14.69
C PHE A 151 13.49 -15.55 14.53
N ASP A 152 12.80 -15.32 15.65
CA ASP A 152 11.39 -14.91 15.67
C ASP A 152 11.27 -13.43 15.31
N ASP A 153 11.31 -12.53 16.29
CA ASP A 153 11.12 -11.09 16.04
C ASP A 153 12.42 -10.28 16.05
N LEU A 154 12.42 -9.15 15.34
CA LEU A 154 13.47 -8.14 15.40
C LEU A 154 12.91 -6.84 15.97
N PHE A 155 13.26 -6.48 17.20
CA PHE A 155 12.87 -5.20 17.77
C PHE A 155 13.99 -4.16 17.59
N VAL A 156 13.70 -3.05 16.91
CA VAL A 156 14.64 -1.93 16.70
C VAL A 156 14.07 -0.66 17.32
N ASN A 157 14.50 -0.36 18.54
CA ASN A 157 13.95 0.70 19.36
C ASN A 157 14.85 1.95 19.40
N ASP A 158 14.28 3.08 19.83
CA ASP A 158 14.99 4.35 20.07
C ASP A 158 15.80 4.84 18.86
N ASN A 159 17.13 4.89 18.92
CA ASN A 159 18.02 5.29 17.82
C ASN A 159 18.85 4.08 17.31
N ALA A 160 18.43 2.85 17.64
CA ALA A 160 19.13 1.65 17.23
C ALA A 160 19.07 1.47 15.71
N THR A 161 19.98 0.67 15.18
CA THR A 161 20.01 0.33 13.75
C THR A 161 20.22 -1.16 13.56
N ALA A 162 19.34 -1.79 12.79
CA ALA A 162 19.53 -3.14 12.29
C ALA A 162 19.76 -3.12 10.77
N ALA A 163 20.64 -3.99 10.29
CA ALA A 163 20.88 -4.18 8.87
C ALA A 163 20.83 -5.67 8.52
N MET A 164 19.99 -6.04 7.56
CA MET A 164 19.80 -7.41 7.10
C MET A 164 20.14 -7.55 5.61
N SER A 165 20.88 -8.60 5.28
CA SER A 165 21.29 -8.96 3.91
C SER A 165 21.04 -10.42 3.55
N GLY A 166 20.55 -11.22 4.51
CA GLY A 166 20.16 -12.61 4.36
C GLY A 166 19.57 -13.14 5.67
N GLY A 167 19.06 -14.38 5.66
CA GLY A 167 18.39 -15.00 6.80
C GLY A 167 16.86 -14.98 6.66
N SER A 168 16.18 -15.41 7.73
CA SER A 168 14.74 -15.37 7.90
C SER A 168 14.42 -14.74 9.25
N ILE A 169 13.44 -13.86 9.30
CA ILE A 169 12.87 -13.26 10.53
C ILE A 169 11.35 -13.38 10.38
N ASP A 170 10.63 -13.58 11.47
CA ASP A 170 9.17 -13.56 11.46
C ASP A 170 8.67 -12.12 11.30
N ASN A 171 8.81 -11.28 12.34
CA ASN A 171 8.29 -9.93 12.34
C ASN A 171 9.28 -8.88 12.91
N PRO A 172 9.91 -8.03 12.07
CA PRO A 172 10.63 -6.87 12.52
C PRO A 172 9.67 -5.75 12.97
N GLU A 173 9.78 -5.38 14.24
CA GLU A 173 9.16 -4.19 14.82
C GLU A 173 10.18 -3.04 14.92
N VAL A 174 9.87 -1.91 14.26
CA VAL A 174 10.72 -0.70 14.34
C VAL A 174 9.90 0.45 14.91
N ASP A 175 10.29 0.92 16.10
CA ASP A 175 9.65 2.02 16.81
C ASP A 175 10.64 3.17 17.11
N GLY A 176 10.13 4.28 17.62
CA GLY A 176 10.91 5.43 18.05
C GLY A 176 11.51 6.14 16.87
N SER A 177 12.82 6.12 16.76
CA SER A 177 13.61 6.60 15.62
C SER A 177 14.54 5.50 15.07
N GLY A 178 14.19 4.23 15.34
CA GLY A 178 14.92 3.06 14.93
C GLY A 178 15.04 2.97 13.41
N GLN A 179 16.08 2.30 12.93
CA GLN A 179 16.32 2.13 11.50
C GLN A 179 16.55 0.67 11.14
N PHE A 180 15.80 0.18 10.16
CA PHE A 180 15.99 -1.14 9.58
C PHE A 180 16.41 -1.04 8.11
N LEU A 181 17.60 -1.56 7.79
CA LEU A 181 18.16 -1.58 6.44
C LEU A 181 18.05 -3.00 5.89
N PHE A 182 17.08 -3.25 5.02
CA PHE A 182 16.76 -4.57 4.50
C PHE A 182 17.15 -4.69 3.02
N SER A 183 18.15 -5.53 2.73
CA SER A 183 18.73 -5.65 1.37
C SER A 183 18.61 -7.05 0.76
N GLY A 184 18.19 -8.03 1.56
CA GLY A 184 18.06 -9.44 1.19
C GLY A 184 17.72 -10.30 2.39
N GLY A 185 17.21 -11.50 2.14
CA GLY A 185 16.60 -12.37 3.15
C GLY A 185 15.09 -12.40 3.01
N ARG A 186 14.43 -13.07 3.96
CA ARG A 186 12.98 -13.15 4.07
C ARG A 186 12.52 -12.62 5.42
N VAL A 187 11.43 -11.89 5.40
CA VAL A 187 10.63 -11.45 6.53
C VAL A 187 9.21 -11.96 6.28
N ASP A 188 8.48 -12.45 7.28
CA ASP A 188 7.06 -12.81 7.13
C ASP A 188 6.23 -11.51 7.14
N ASP A 189 5.99 -10.97 8.34
CA ASP A 189 5.26 -9.72 8.56
C ASP A 189 6.23 -8.56 8.82
N MET A 190 5.78 -7.31 8.70
CA MET A 190 6.56 -6.14 9.12
C MET A 190 5.69 -5.08 9.79
N ASN A 191 6.08 -4.60 10.98
CA ASN A 191 5.34 -3.56 11.70
C ASN A 191 6.21 -2.37 12.10
N ILE A 192 5.94 -1.21 11.50
CA ILE A 192 6.73 0.00 11.68
C ILE A 192 5.85 1.11 12.27
N THR A 193 6.25 1.60 13.44
CA THR A 193 5.46 2.58 14.19
C THR A 193 6.30 3.82 14.54
N GLY A 194 5.67 4.82 15.15
CA GLY A 194 6.40 6.00 15.64
C GLY A 194 7.09 6.80 14.52
N ASN A 195 8.38 7.05 14.63
CA ASN A 195 9.22 7.63 13.56
C ASN A 195 10.21 6.58 13.00
N GLY A 196 9.87 5.30 13.09
CA GLY A 196 10.67 4.21 12.55
C GLY A 196 10.95 4.42 11.05
N ARG A 197 12.16 4.04 10.61
CA ARG A 197 12.57 4.16 9.20
C ARG A 197 13.05 2.83 8.66
N VAL A 198 12.43 2.38 7.58
CA VAL A 198 12.85 1.19 6.83
C VAL A 198 13.40 1.60 5.47
N VAL A 199 14.50 0.96 5.08
CA VAL A 199 15.05 1.04 3.72
C VAL A 199 15.10 -0.35 3.12
N VAL A 200 14.29 -0.59 2.08
CA VAL A 200 14.24 -1.85 1.35
C VAL A 200 15.01 -1.72 0.02
N SER A 201 15.84 -2.72 -0.28
CA SER A 201 16.64 -2.73 -1.51
C SER A 201 16.94 -4.16 -1.95
N GLY A 202 17.46 -4.29 -3.18
CA GLY A 202 17.98 -5.57 -3.65
C GLY A 202 16.89 -6.64 -3.80
N THR A 203 17.09 -7.79 -3.16
CA THR A 203 16.20 -8.96 -3.24
C THR A 203 15.57 -9.27 -1.89
N ALA A 204 15.31 -8.24 -1.10
CA ALA A 204 14.53 -8.34 0.13
C ALA A 204 13.11 -8.84 -0.21
N LEU A 205 12.61 -9.79 0.59
CA LEU A 205 11.28 -10.37 0.47
C LEU A 205 10.54 -10.17 1.79
N ILE A 206 9.38 -9.52 1.75
CA ILE A 206 8.36 -9.54 2.80
C ILE A 206 7.28 -10.49 2.28
N ASP A 207 7.06 -11.62 2.95
CA ASP A 207 6.20 -12.70 2.46
C ASP A 207 4.71 -12.46 2.71
N ASP A 208 4.38 -11.76 3.79
CA ASP A 208 3.02 -11.42 4.15
C ASP A 208 2.89 -9.87 4.17
N ASP A 209 2.37 -9.29 5.25
CA ASP A 209 1.94 -7.90 5.28
C ASP A 209 3.03 -6.94 5.81
N ALA A 210 3.03 -5.72 5.30
CA ALA A 210 3.87 -4.64 5.82
C ALA A 210 3.03 -3.42 6.25
N PHE A 211 2.99 -3.17 7.56
CA PHE A 211 2.23 -2.09 8.18
C PHE A 211 3.12 -0.92 8.61
N PHE A 212 2.78 0.29 8.17
CA PHE A 212 3.41 1.54 8.59
C PHE A 212 2.37 2.44 9.26
N THR A 213 2.63 2.90 10.48
CA THR A 213 1.73 3.77 11.26
C THR A 213 2.45 4.97 11.88
N GLY A 214 1.69 5.93 12.42
CA GLY A 214 2.22 7.14 13.04
C GLY A 214 2.92 8.07 12.04
N SER A 215 4.24 8.17 12.13
CA SER A 215 5.10 8.99 11.26
C SER A 215 6.24 8.15 10.66
N ALA A 216 6.01 6.84 10.55
CA ALA A 216 6.95 5.90 9.99
C ALA A 216 7.28 6.22 8.53
N ARG A 217 8.45 5.76 8.09
CA ARG A 217 8.97 6.04 6.75
C ARG A 217 9.49 4.79 6.05
N LEU A 218 9.07 4.61 4.81
CA LEU A 218 9.62 3.61 3.89
C LEU A 218 10.39 4.26 2.74
N GLU A 219 11.55 3.72 2.40
CA GLU A 219 12.28 4.01 1.17
C GLU A 219 12.61 2.69 0.47
N THR A 220 12.12 2.48 -0.76
CA THR A 220 12.44 1.27 -1.54
C THR A 220 13.22 1.62 -2.79
N THR A 221 14.15 0.74 -3.17
CA THR A 221 14.88 0.78 -4.46
C THR A 221 14.81 -0.58 -5.18
N GLY A 222 13.76 -1.34 -4.90
CA GLY A 222 13.60 -2.78 -5.15
C GLY A 222 12.92 -3.46 -3.97
N GLY A 223 13.01 -4.79 -3.92
CA GLY A 223 12.30 -5.62 -2.95
C GLY A 223 10.94 -6.10 -3.47
N GLN A 224 10.40 -7.09 -2.78
CA GLN A 224 9.15 -7.77 -3.07
C GLN A 224 8.32 -7.79 -1.78
N PHE A 225 7.11 -7.27 -1.85
CA PHE A 225 6.06 -7.40 -0.84
C PHE A 225 5.04 -8.35 -1.44
N ASP A 226 4.88 -9.54 -0.87
CA ASP A 226 4.07 -10.59 -1.49
C ASP A 226 2.58 -10.33 -1.34
N ASP A 227 2.16 -9.90 -0.15
CA ASP A 227 0.78 -9.52 0.13
C ASP A 227 0.66 -7.99 0.21
N GLU A 228 0.19 -7.44 1.33
CA GLU A 228 -0.30 -6.06 1.40
C GLU A 228 0.75 -5.08 1.93
N LEU A 229 0.79 -3.89 1.36
CA LEU A 229 1.63 -2.79 1.82
C LEU A 229 0.79 -1.61 2.27
N GLN A 230 0.74 -1.37 3.58
CA GLN A 230 -0.25 -0.48 4.18
C GLN A 230 0.38 0.70 4.92
N PHE A 231 -0.11 1.92 4.64
CA PHE A 231 0.35 3.18 5.19
C PHE A 231 -0.77 3.94 5.86
N TYR A 232 -0.64 4.19 7.16
CA TYR A 232 -1.64 4.91 7.97
C TYR A 232 -1.10 6.24 8.52
N ASP A 233 -1.98 7.04 9.14
CA ASP A 233 -1.64 8.29 9.84
C ASP A 233 -0.83 9.29 9.00
N THR A 234 0.37 9.68 9.40
CA THR A 234 1.23 10.68 8.74
C THR A 234 2.48 10.07 8.13
N THR A 235 2.38 8.80 7.72
CA THR A 235 3.49 8.05 7.13
C THR A 235 3.95 8.64 5.80
N THR A 236 5.20 8.35 5.45
CA THR A 236 5.77 8.76 4.16
C THR A 236 6.46 7.60 3.48
N ALA A 237 6.28 7.47 2.16
CA ALA A 237 6.92 6.43 1.39
C ALA A 237 7.49 6.97 0.08
N SER A 238 8.67 6.46 -0.29
CA SER A 238 9.25 6.66 -1.63
C SER A 238 9.58 5.30 -2.20
N LEU A 239 8.80 4.88 -3.20
CA LEU A 239 8.87 3.55 -3.79
C LEU A 239 9.54 3.66 -5.17
N ASN A 240 10.72 3.09 -5.34
CA ASN A 240 11.49 3.21 -6.59
C ASN A 240 11.87 1.82 -7.12
N GLY A 241 10.98 1.21 -7.88
CA GLY A 241 11.09 -0.18 -8.29
C GLY A 241 10.81 -1.19 -7.17
N GLY A 242 10.52 -2.42 -7.57
CA GLY A 242 9.97 -3.47 -6.70
C GLY A 242 8.53 -3.78 -7.08
N ASN A 243 7.87 -4.61 -6.27
CA ASN A 243 6.46 -4.93 -6.45
C ASN A 243 5.75 -5.20 -5.13
N VAL A 244 4.45 -4.96 -5.14
CA VAL A 244 3.45 -5.43 -4.17
C VAL A 244 2.59 -6.46 -4.90
N GLY A 245 2.50 -7.67 -4.36
CA GLY A 245 1.81 -8.79 -4.97
C GLY A 245 0.29 -8.73 -4.83
N ASP A 246 -0.21 -7.94 -3.88
CA ASP A 246 -1.63 -7.66 -3.70
C ASP A 246 -1.89 -6.12 -3.68
N ASP A 247 -2.44 -5.60 -2.58
CA ASP A 247 -2.86 -4.22 -2.43
C ASP A 247 -1.80 -3.29 -1.82
N LEU A 248 -1.78 -2.04 -2.30
CA LEU A 248 -1.13 -0.93 -1.61
C LEU A 248 -2.18 0.01 -1.05
N VAL A 249 -2.24 0.12 0.28
CA VAL A 249 -3.21 0.98 0.98
C VAL A 249 -2.53 2.24 1.51
N ALA A 250 -3.07 3.40 1.17
CA ALA A 250 -2.61 4.72 1.55
C ALA A 250 -3.72 5.49 2.29
N ALA A 251 -3.76 5.40 3.62
CA ALA A 251 -4.81 5.97 4.45
C ALA A 251 -4.34 7.11 5.36
N GLY A 252 -5.29 7.82 5.97
CA GLY A 252 -5.02 8.90 6.92
C GLY A 252 -4.57 10.20 6.25
N SER A 253 -3.35 10.63 6.48
CA SER A 253 -2.68 11.79 5.87
C SER A 253 -1.32 11.39 5.28
N SER A 254 -1.18 10.11 4.88
CA SER A 254 0.03 9.55 4.30
C SER A 254 0.43 10.26 3.00
N GLN A 255 1.73 10.26 2.70
CA GLN A 255 2.30 10.86 1.50
C GLN A 255 3.20 9.84 0.80
N ILE A 256 2.81 9.41 -0.39
CA ILE A 256 3.46 8.30 -1.10
C ILE A 256 3.89 8.78 -2.48
N ASP A 257 5.17 8.61 -2.80
CA ASP A 257 5.71 8.81 -4.15
C ASP A 257 6.13 7.46 -4.73
N ILE A 258 5.57 7.10 -5.89
CA ILE A 258 5.79 5.84 -6.59
C ILE A 258 6.49 6.10 -7.93
N LEU A 259 7.64 5.45 -8.14
CA LEU A 259 8.45 5.53 -9.36
C LEU A 259 8.74 4.13 -9.89
N ASP A 260 8.17 3.79 -11.05
CA ASP A 260 8.39 2.51 -11.75
C ASP A 260 8.18 1.27 -10.87
N PHE A 261 7.10 1.26 -10.09
CA PHE A 261 6.75 0.19 -9.15
C PHE A 261 5.55 -0.63 -9.66
N THR A 262 5.46 -1.91 -9.33
CA THR A 262 4.30 -2.74 -9.71
C THR A 262 3.39 -2.98 -8.49
N ILE A 263 2.11 -2.68 -8.64
CA ILE A 263 1.05 -3.04 -7.68
C ILE A 263 0.12 -3.97 -8.45
N SER A 264 0.01 -5.22 -8.00
CA SER A 264 -0.62 -6.26 -8.83
C SER A 264 -2.14 -6.18 -8.78
N ASP A 265 -2.72 -5.80 -7.63
CA ASP A 265 -4.16 -5.59 -7.47
C ASP A 265 -4.44 -4.09 -7.33
N THR A 266 -4.78 -3.59 -6.14
CA THR A 266 -5.34 -2.25 -5.98
C THR A 266 -4.38 -1.28 -5.29
N LEU A 267 -4.25 -0.08 -5.87
CA LEU A 267 -3.77 1.11 -5.17
C LEU A 267 -4.97 1.81 -4.52
N GLU A 268 -5.18 1.61 -3.23
CA GLU A 268 -6.28 2.20 -2.48
C GLU A 268 -5.81 3.44 -1.70
N ALA A 269 -6.46 4.59 -1.92
CA ALA A 269 -6.16 5.82 -1.20
C ALA A 269 -7.38 6.31 -0.40
N GLU A 270 -7.23 6.45 0.91
CA GLU A 270 -8.29 6.87 1.84
C GLU A 270 -7.94 8.10 2.69
N GLY A 271 -8.94 8.70 3.34
CA GLY A 271 -8.74 9.82 4.24
C GLY A 271 -8.38 11.11 3.51
N SER A 272 -7.20 11.61 3.79
CA SER A 272 -6.57 12.81 3.24
C SER A 272 -5.17 12.50 2.69
N SER A 273 -4.94 11.22 2.33
CA SER A 273 -3.68 10.78 1.76
C SER A 273 -3.44 11.41 0.38
N ASN A 274 -2.18 11.48 -0.01
CA ASN A 274 -1.78 11.93 -1.32
C ASN A 274 -0.72 10.98 -1.89
N THR A 275 -1.07 10.38 -3.03
CA THR A 275 -0.20 9.42 -3.71
C THR A 275 0.13 9.95 -5.10
N ASN A 276 1.43 10.05 -5.42
CA ASN A 276 1.93 10.42 -6.74
C ASN A 276 2.56 9.20 -7.41
N VAL A 277 2.14 8.88 -8.63
CA VAL A 277 2.63 7.76 -9.43
C VAL A 277 3.28 8.29 -10.70
N PHE A 278 4.57 8.04 -10.88
CA PHE A 278 5.36 8.54 -12.01
C PHE A 278 5.68 7.48 -13.08
N GLY A 279 5.18 6.27 -12.92
CA GLY A 279 5.46 5.11 -13.78
C GLY A 279 5.07 3.81 -13.08
N GLY A 280 5.28 2.68 -13.78
CA GLY A 280 4.97 1.34 -13.25
C GLY A 280 3.72 0.71 -13.85
N THR A 281 3.21 -0.32 -13.16
CA THR A 281 1.98 -1.03 -13.50
C THR A 281 1.12 -1.11 -12.25
N ILE A 282 -0.15 -0.73 -12.35
CA ILE A 282 -1.13 -0.80 -11.27
C ILE A 282 -2.35 -1.53 -11.80
N GLY A 283 -2.91 -2.48 -11.05
CA GLY A 283 -4.18 -3.11 -11.40
C GLY A 283 -5.32 -2.10 -11.41
N VAL A 284 -5.80 -1.73 -10.22
CA VAL A 284 -6.84 -0.71 -10.02
C VAL A 284 -6.29 0.48 -9.25
N ILE A 285 -6.71 1.69 -9.60
CA ILE A 285 -6.50 2.89 -8.77
C ILE A 285 -7.82 3.26 -8.12
N GLU A 286 -7.90 3.23 -6.80
CA GLU A 286 -9.07 3.64 -6.03
C GLU A 286 -8.76 4.84 -5.12
N SER A 287 -9.63 5.85 -5.16
CA SER A 287 -9.54 7.03 -4.28
C SER A 287 -10.87 7.28 -3.59
N LEU A 288 -10.83 7.31 -2.26
CA LEU A 288 -11.96 7.53 -1.36
C LEU A 288 -11.83 8.83 -0.55
N GLU A 289 -12.96 9.29 -0.02
CA GLU A 289 -13.05 10.41 0.94
C GLU A 289 -12.47 11.74 0.45
N SER A 290 -11.30 12.16 0.92
CA SER A 290 -10.61 13.37 0.46
C SER A 290 -9.18 13.08 -0.02
N SER A 291 -8.89 11.80 -0.30
CA SER A 291 -7.62 11.39 -0.84
C SER A 291 -7.44 11.88 -2.28
N VAL A 292 -6.19 11.97 -2.71
CA VAL A 292 -5.85 12.35 -4.07
C VAL A 292 -4.79 11.39 -4.60
N VAL A 293 -5.07 10.76 -5.74
CA VAL A 293 -4.08 10.00 -6.51
C VAL A 293 -3.74 10.77 -7.79
N ASN A 294 -2.46 11.06 -8.00
CA ASN A 294 -1.96 11.68 -9.22
C ASN A 294 -1.11 10.66 -10.00
N PHE A 295 -1.61 10.19 -11.13
CA PHE A 295 -0.94 9.25 -12.02
C PHE A 295 -0.40 9.98 -13.25
N PHE A 296 0.92 10.14 -13.34
CA PHE A 296 1.62 10.89 -14.39
C PHE A 296 2.17 10.00 -15.52
N GLY A 297 1.93 8.70 -15.46
CA GLY A 297 2.41 7.73 -16.44
C GLY A 297 2.55 6.32 -15.87
N GLY A 298 2.73 5.35 -16.77
CA GLY A 298 2.72 3.92 -16.46
C GLY A 298 1.59 3.20 -17.19
N THR A 299 1.20 2.04 -16.66
CA THR A 299 0.05 1.26 -17.11
C THR A 299 -0.96 1.10 -15.98
N VAL A 300 -2.24 1.35 -16.25
CA VAL A 300 -3.36 0.92 -15.40
C VAL A 300 -4.01 -0.28 -16.07
N GLU A 301 -4.13 -1.42 -15.38
CA GLU A 301 -4.58 -2.66 -16.01
C GLU A 301 -6.09 -2.81 -16.04
N GLU A 302 -6.78 -2.50 -14.94
CA GLU A 302 -8.19 -2.81 -14.75
C GLU A 302 -9.08 -1.58 -14.63
N GLY A 303 -8.67 -0.52 -13.92
CA GLY A 303 -9.54 0.65 -13.79
C GLY A 303 -9.07 1.78 -12.89
N VAL A 304 -9.83 2.87 -12.94
CA VAL A 304 -9.68 4.07 -12.13
C VAL A 304 -11.03 4.40 -11.49
N ILE A 305 -11.05 4.42 -10.16
CA ILE A 305 -12.26 4.56 -9.36
C ILE A 305 -12.07 5.73 -8.40
N ALA A 306 -12.98 6.69 -8.44
CA ALA A 306 -13.07 7.78 -7.47
C ALA A 306 -14.45 7.77 -6.82
N ILE A 307 -14.50 7.50 -5.51
CA ILE A 307 -15.75 7.43 -4.76
C ILE A 307 -15.71 8.26 -3.48
N LEU A 308 -16.88 8.56 -2.91
CA LEU A 308 -17.02 9.22 -1.60
C LEU A 308 -16.29 10.58 -1.47
N GLY A 309 -16.02 11.27 -2.58
CA GLY A 309 -15.30 12.56 -2.61
C GLY A 309 -13.83 12.46 -3.03
N GLY A 310 -13.29 11.24 -3.20
CA GLY A 310 -11.92 11.01 -3.66
C GLY A 310 -11.66 11.59 -5.03
N THR A 311 -10.38 11.79 -5.37
CA THR A 311 -9.97 12.34 -6.66
C THR A 311 -8.84 11.53 -7.27
N VAL A 312 -9.03 11.09 -8.51
CA VAL A 312 -7.95 10.52 -9.33
C VAL A 312 -7.65 11.44 -10.50
N ASN A 313 -6.40 11.84 -10.65
CA ASN A 313 -5.89 12.61 -11.78
C ASN A 313 -4.95 11.72 -12.60
N VAL A 314 -5.28 11.45 -13.85
CA VAL A 314 -4.48 10.66 -14.78
C VAL A 314 -3.98 11.60 -15.87
N ASP A 315 -2.66 11.87 -15.91
CA ASP A 315 -1.97 12.68 -16.91
C ASP A 315 -0.97 11.79 -17.66
N GLY A 316 -1.41 11.25 -18.81
CA GLY A 316 -0.65 10.31 -19.63
C GLY A 316 -0.78 8.84 -19.22
N GLY A 317 0.14 8.02 -19.69
CA GLY A 317 0.12 6.57 -19.48
C GLY A 317 -0.78 5.81 -20.46
N VAL A 318 -0.94 4.51 -20.17
CA VAL A 318 -1.70 3.56 -21.00
C VAL A 318 -2.70 2.84 -20.10
N PHE A 319 -3.94 2.73 -20.54
CA PHE A 319 -4.81 1.72 -19.96
C PHE A 319 -4.67 0.41 -20.73
N ALA A 320 -4.49 -0.70 -20.03
CA ALA A 320 -4.25 -1.98 -20.66
C ALA A 320 -5.50 -2.46 -21.44
N PRO A 321 -5.32 -3.25 -22.51
CA PRO A 321 -6.44 -3.77 -23.30
C PRO A 321 -7.12 -4.99 -22.67
N ILE A 322 -6.89 -5.22 -21.37
CA ILE A 322 -7.47 -6.35 -20.65
C ILE A 322 -8.79 -5.87 -20.08
N ASP A 323 -9.90 -6.44 -20.56
CA ASP A 323 -11.24 -6.25 -19.99
C ASP A 323 -11.79 -4.83 -19.90
N ALA A 324 -11.49 -3.96 -20.88
CA ALA A 324 -12.07 -2.62 -21.03
C ALA A 324 -11.98 -1.78 -19.74
N PRO A 325 -10.85 -1.08 -19.51
CA PRO A 325 -10.57 -0.37 -18.26
C PRO A 325 -11.75 0.51 -17.82
N GLU A 326 -12.24 0.29 -16.60
CA GLU A 326 -13.38 1.02 -16.05
C GLU A 326 -12.92 2.34 -15.44
N VAL A 327 -13.57 3.43 -15.83
CA VAL A 327 -13.41 4.74 -15.22
C VAL A 327 -14.69 5.08 -14.49
N LEU A 328 -14.67 5.00 -13.17
CA LEU A 328 -15.85 5.19 -12.33
C LEU A 328 -15.71 6.43 -11.43
N ALA A 329 -16.69 7.34 -11.51
CA ALA A 329 -16.89 8.39 -10.53
C ALA A 329 -18.26 8.24 -9.82
N ASN A 330 -18.26 8.16 -8.48
CA ASN A 330 -19.49 7.99 -7.69
C ASN A 330 -19.45 8.79 -6.39
N LEU A 331 -20.61 9.14 -5.83
CA LEU A 331 -20.77 9.75 -4.51
C LEU A 331 -19.86 10.98 -4.29
N ASN A 332 -19.83 11.89 -5.26
CA ASN A 332 -18.96 13.08 -5.32
C ASN A 332 -17.48 12.83 -5.63
N GLY A 333 -17.09 11.62 -6.01
CA GLY A 333 -15.76 11.35 -6.53
C GLY A 333 -15.51 12.04 -7.87
N THR A 334 -14.24 12.35 -8.16
CA THR A 334 -13.81 13.01 -9.39
C THR A 334 -12.70 12.23 -10.07
N VAL A 335 -12.86 11.93 -11.36
CA VAL A 335 -11.79 11.41 -12.21
C VAL A 335 -11.45 12.41 -13.31
N ASN A 336 -10.18 12.77 -13.42
CA ASN A 336 -9.65 13.59 -14.50
C ASN A 336 -8.70 12.75 -15.35
N ILE A 337 -8.94 12.67 -16.65
CA ILE A 337 -8.15 11.91 -17.62
C ILE A 337 -7.60 12.88 -18.66
N GLU A 338 -6.28 12.96 -18.78
CA GLU A 338 -5.58 13.81 -19.73
C GLU A 338 -4.55 13.00 -20.52
N SER A 339 -4.55 13.14 -21.85
CA SER A 339 -3.51 12.58 -22.74
C SER A 339 -3.26 11.07 -22.63
N THR A 340 -4.28 10.28 -22.27
CA THR A 340 -4.16 8.82 -22.11
C THR A 340 -4.34 8.08 -23.43
N VAL A 341 -3.79 6.86 -23.50
CA VAL A 341 -3.98 5.94 -24.63
C VAL A 341 -4.68 4.68 -24.16
N SER A 342 -5.71 4.24 -24.87
CA SER A 342 -6.36 2.95 -24.64
C SER A 342 -6.91 2.34 -25.92
N ASP A 343 -7.06 1.01 -25.95
CA ASP A 343 -7.83 0.36 -27.02
C ASP A 343 -9.34 0.52 -26.78
N GLU A 344 -9.76 0.46 -25.52
CA GLU A 344 -11.16 0.60 -25.08
C GLU A 344 -11.22 1.37 -23.76
N LEU A 345 -12.22 2.22 -23.57
CA LEU A 345 -12.40 2.98 -22.33
C LEU A 345 -13.88 3.04 -22.01
N ASP A 346 -14.29 2.46 -20.88
CA ASP A 346 -15.67 2.57 -20.38
C ASP A 346 -15.72 3.55 -19.23
N ILE A 347 -16.56 4.57 -19.37
CA ILE A 347 -16.68 5.67 -18.41
C ILE A 347 -18.06 5.60 -17.78
N GLU A 348 -18.12 5.48 -16.46
CA GLU A 348 -19.34 5.58 -15.69
C GLU A 348 -19.25 6.73 -14.67
N SER A 349 -20.24 7.62 -14.73
CA SER A 349 -20.42 8.69 -13.74
C SER A 349 -21.81 8.58 -13.13
N THR A 350 -21.87 8.33 -11.83
CA THR A 350 -23.13 8.13 -11.09
C THR A 350 -23.38 9.28 -10.11
N SER A 351 -24.26 9.11 -9.11
CA SER A 351 -24.79 10.21 -8.28
C SER A 351 -23.71 11.15 -7.72
N GLY A 352 -23.63 12.35 -8.29
CA GLY A 352 -22.68 13.40 -7.90
C GLY A 352 -21.24 13.18 -8.37
N GLY A 353 -20.94 12.06 -9.04
CA GLY A 353 -19.65 11.80 -9.66
C GLY A 353 -19.36 12.77 -10.80
N GLN A 354 -18.08 13.02 -11.04
CA GLN A 354 -17.62 13.82 -12.17
C GLN A 354 -16.47 13.10 -12.89
N VAL A 355 -16.57 12.97 -14.20
CA VAL A 355 -15.46 12.51 -15.06
C VAL A 355 -15.13 13.58 -16.10
N ASN A 356 -13.86 13.97 -16.19
CA ASN A 356 -13.39 14.90 -17.19
C ASN A 356 -12.37 14.20 -18.09
N VAL A 357 -12.57 14.21 -19.41
CA VAL A 357 -11.68 13.60 -20.40
C VAL A 357 -11.12 14.67 -21.33
N ILE A 358 -9.78 14.77 -21.39
CA ILE A 358 -9.04 15.78 -22.14
C ILE A 358 -8.03 15.06 -23.04
N ASP A 359 -8.16 15.21 -24.35
CA ASP A 359 -7.18 14.75 -25.34
C ASP A 359 -6.80 13.25 -25.23
N ALA A 360 -7.72 12.39 -24.82
CA ALA A 360 -7.51 10.94 -24.80
C ALA A 360 -7.53 10.36 -26.22
N THR A 361 -6.68 9.37 -26.50
CA THR A 361 -6.66 8.60 -27.76
C THR A 361 -7.15 7.19 -27.49
N VAL A 362 -8.37 6.87 -27.92
CA VAL A 362 -9.06 5.62 -27.58
C VAL A 362 -9.49 4.90 -28.85
N GLY A 363 -9.46 3.56 -28.90
CA GLY A 363 -10.14 2.84 -29.98
C GLY A 363 -11.66 2.99 -29.86
N SER A 364 -12.25 2.43 -28.80
CA SER A 364 -13.68 2.55 -28.48
C SER A 364 -13.92 3.21 -27.12
N MET A 365 -14.74 4.27 -27.09
CA MET A 365 -15.10 4.98 -25.86
C MET A 365 -16.59 4.82 -25.55
N GLY A 366 -16.90 4.20 -24.42
CA GLY A 366 -18.23 4.15 -23.83
C GLY A 366 -18.38 5.19 -22.72
N VAL A 367 -19.52 5.90 -22.68
CA VAL A 367 -19.81 6.92 -21.67
C VAL A 367 -21.21 6.72 -21.12
N ASN A 368 -21.32 6.48 -19.82
CA ASN A 368 -22.54 6.25 -19.06
C ASN A 368 -22.67 7.29 -17.94
N ALA A 369 -23.50 8.31 -18.13
CA ALA A 369 -23.81 9.31 -17.11
C ALA A 369 -25.16 9.00 -16.44
N LEU A 370 -25.13 8.34 -15.28
CA LEU A 370 -26.28 7.86 -14.50
C LEU A 370 -26.50 8.72 -13.25
N ALA A 371 -27.04 9.94 -13.41
CA ALA A 371 -27.10 10.99 -12.38
C ALA A 371 -25.73 11.59 -11.97
N GLY A 372 -24.70 11.38 -12.79
CA GLY A 372 -23.39 12.05 -12.70
C GLY A 372 -23.12 12.96 -13.90
N ASP A 373 -21.97 13.61 -13.86
CA ASP A 373 -21.52 14.53 -14.90
C ASP A 373 -20.29 13.95 -15.63
N VAL A 374 -20.28 14.08 -16.97
CA VAL A 374 -19.13 13.71 -17.82
C VAL A 374 -18.82 14.83 -18.82
N ASP A 375 -17.59 15.33 -18.82
CA ASP A 375 -17.11 16.34 -19.76
C ASP A 375 -16.09 15.74 -20.74
N LEU A 376 -16.40 15.79 -22.05
CA LEU A 376 -15.52 15.39 -23.14
C LEU A 376 -14.92 16.64 -23.81
N LEU A 377 -13.68 16.97 -23.45
CA LEU A 377 -13.02 18.23 -23.79
C LEU A 377 -12.14 18.15 -25.05
N GLY A 378 -11.92 16.95 -25.60
CA GLY A 378 -11.09 16.69 -26.79
C GLY A 378 -10.78 15.21 -26.96
N GLY A 379 -9.85 14.89 -27.86
CA GLY A 379 -9.35 13.53 -28.08
C GLY A 379 -9.64 12.93 -29.46
N GLU A 380 -9.32 11.64 -29.61
CA GLU A 380 -9.56 10.85 -30.82
C GLU A 380 -10.22 9.52 -30.40
N ALA A 381 -11.31 9.13 -31.07
CA ALA A 381 -11.85 7.78 -30.95
C ALA A 381 -12.41 7.20 -32.26
N ASP A 382 -12.18 5.90 -32.51
CA ASP A 382 -12.79 5.22 -33.65
C ASP A 382 -14.32 5.09 -33.46
N SER A 383 -14.76 4.86 -32.23
CA SER A 383 -16.18 4.91 -31.85
C SER A 383 -16.40 5.58 -30.50
N LEU A 384 -17.46 6.38 -30.43
CA LEU A 384 -17.97 7.01 -29.21
C LEU A 384 -19.43 6.60 -28.99
N GLU A 385 -19.74 5.95 -27.88
CA GLU A 385 -21.11 5.65 -27.46
C GLU A 385 -21.40 6.42 -26.17
N VAL A 386 -22.41 7.29 -26.19
CA VAL A 386 -22.80 8.09 -25.03
C VAL A 386 -24.23 7.76 -24.64
N PHE A 387 -24.39 7.36 -23.39
CA PHE A 387 -25.65 7.10 -22.73
C PHE A 387 -25.77 7.99 -21.49
N ALA A 388 -26.87 8.74 -21.40
CA ALA A 388 -27.17 9.56 -20.23
C ALA A 388 -28.57 9.23 -19.69
N GLU A 389 -28.67 8.99 -18.38
CA GLU A 389 -29.91 8.65 -17.68
C GLU A 389 -29.98 9.33 -16.29
N LEU A 390 -31.19 9.39 -15.70
CA LEU A 390 -31.44 9.79 -14.32
C LEU A 390 -30.91 11.18 -13.99
N GLU A 391 -31.21 12.17 -14.84
CA GLU A 391 -30.67 13.54 -14.73
C GLU A 391 -29.15 13.66 -14.93
N GLY A 392 -28.47 12.59 -15.37
CA GLY A 392 -27.06 12.64 -15.74
C GLY A 392 -26.79 13.63 -16.86
N THR A 393 -25.60 14.24 -16.83
CA THR A 393 -25.19 15.23 -17.82
C THR A 393 -23.94 14.80 -18.57
N VAL A 394 -23.93 15.04 -19.88
CA VAL A 394 -22.74 14.85 -20.70
C VAL A 394 -22.51 16.11 -21.53
N GLU A 395 -21.33 16.69 -21.43
CA GLU A 395 -20.91 17.83 -22.24
C GLU A 395 -19.84 17.43 -23.26
N VAL A 396 -20.11 17.68 -24.54
CA VAL A 396 -19.19 17.35 -25.65
C VAL A 396 -18.68 18.64 -26.29
N PHE A 397 -17.41 18.97 -26.05
CA PHE A 397 -16.77 20.17 -26.56
C PHE A 397 -15.96 19.93 -27.83
N GLY A 398 -15.26 18.80 -27.93
CA GLY A 398 -14.34 18.50 -29.01
C GLY A 398 -14.04 17.01 -29.15
N GLY A 399 -13.23 16.68 -30.14
CA GLY A 399 -12.70 15.35 -30.42
C GLY A 399 -12.97 14.87 -31.85
N ASP A 400 -12.04 14.09 -32.42
CA ASP A 400 -12.21 13.42 -33.72
C ASP A 400 -12.81 12.03 -33.50
N PHE A 401 -14.13 11.94 -33.64
CA PHE A 401 -14.89 10.70 -33.48
C PHE A 401 -15.33 10.18 -34.85
N LEU A 402 -14.79 9.04 -35.29
CA LEU A 402 -15.12 8.48 -36.61
C LEU A 402 -16.62 8.14 -36.70
N VAL A 403 -17.17 7.56 -35.63
CA VAL A 403 -18.59 7.27 -35.45
C VAL A 403 -18.99 7.61 -34.01
N ALA A 404 -20.09 8.32 -33.84
CA ALA A 404 -20.66 8.59 -32.52
C ALA A 404 -22.14 8.16 -32.43
N ASP A 405 -22.59 7.74 -31.26
CA ASP A 405 -24.01 7.53 -30.94
C ASP A 405 -24.35 8.21 -29.61
N PHE A 406 -25.46 8.95 -29.58
CA PHE A 406 -25.92 9.71 -28.42
C PHE A 406 -27.32 9.26 -27.99
N GLU A 407 -27.47 8.67 -26.81
CA GLU A 407 -28.75 8.27 -26.23
C GLU A 407 -29.01 8.98 -24.89
N ALA A 408 -30.11 9.75 -24.81
CA ALA A 408 -30.52 10.44 -23.58
C ALA A 408 -31.90 9.94 -23.09
N GLN A 409 -31.99 9.59 -21.80
CA GLN A 409 -33.19 9.06 -21.14
C GLN A 409 -33.48 9.73 -19.79
N SER A 410 -34.70 9.55 -19.26
CA SER A 410 -35.07 9.84 -17.87
C SER A 410 -34.54 11.18 -17.30
N GLY A 411 -34.83 12.30 -17.97
CA GLY A 411 -34.43 13.65 -17.53
C GLY A 411 -32.98 14.05 -17.83
N ALA A 412 -32.16 13.15 -18.38
CA ALA A 412 -30.77 13.42 -18.69
C ALA A 412 -30.57 14.48 -19.79
N THR A 413 -29.40 15.10 -19.78
CA THR A 413 -29.03 16.16 -20.73
C THR A 413 -27.69 15.88 -21.38
N ILE A 414 -27.68 15.80 -22.71
CA ILE A 414 -26.44 15.80 -23.51
C ILE A 414 -26.31 17.18 -24.16
N THR A 415 -25.24 17.91 -23.88
CA THR A 415 -24.94 19.22 -24.46
C THR A 415 -23.79 19.09 -25.44
N ILE A 416 -24.01 19.52 -26.69
CA ILE A 416 -22.99 19.47 -27.74
C ILE A 416 -22.64 20.90 -28.14
N TYR A 417 -21.37 21.25 -27.98
CA TYR A 417 -20.85 22.57 -28.29
C TYR A 417 -20.23 22.59 -29.69
N GLY A 418 -20.70 23.49 -30.55
CA GLY A 418 -20.21 23.56 -31.93
C GLY A 418 -20.99 24.50 -32.84
N THR A 419 -20.85 24.26 -34.15
CA THR A 419 -21.47 25.06 -35.22
C THR A 419 -21.92 24.17 -36.38
N GLU A 420 -22.69 24.78 -37.29
CA GLU A 420 -23.11 24.15 -38.55
C GLU A 420 -23.80 22.79 -38.38
N PHE A 421 -24.62 22.64 -37.34
CA PHE A 421 -25.34 21.40 -37.09
C PHE A 421 -26.44 21.14 -38.14
N PHE A 422 -26.52 19.92 -38.63
CA PHE A 422 -27.59 19.44 -39.51
C PHE A 422 -28.17 18.14 -38.96
N ALA A 423 -29.50 18.00 -39.04
CA ALA A 423 -30.18 16.72 -38.88
C ALA A 423 -31.05 16.44 -40.10
N PHE A 424 -30.97 15.21 -40.62
CA PHE A 424 -31.66 14.81 -41.87
C PHE A 424 -31.34 15.74 -43.06
N GLY A 425 -30.10 16.26 -43.11
CA GLY A 425 -29.66 17.22 -44.12
C GLY A 425 -30.33 18.61 -44.04
N GLN A 426 -31.08 18.90 -42.97
CA GLN A 426 -31.63 20.23 -42.69
C GLN A 426 -30.80 20.92 -41.61
N PRO A 427 -30.48 22.22 -41.76
CA PRO A 427 -29.75 22.96 -40.73
C PRO A 427 -30.58 23.06 -39.45
N LEU A 428 -29.94 22.84 -38.31
CA LEU A 428 -30.50 23.03 -36.98
C LEU A 428 -30.16 24.41 -36.42
N GLY A 429 -31.06 24.96 -35.62
CA GLY A 429 -30.75 26.09 -34.74
C GLY A 429 -30.18 25.60 -33.42
N PHE A 430 -29.63 26.53 -32.63
CA PHE A 430 -29.17 26.24 -31.27
C PHE A 430 -30.34 26.06 -30.29
N GLY A 431 -30.11 25.26 -29.26
CA GLY A 431 -31.11 24.82 -28.28
C GLY A 431 -31.45 23.33 -28.41
N PRO A 432 -32.53 22.87 -27.76
CA PRO A 432 -32.93 21.47 -27.78
C PRO A 432 -33.32 20.99 -29.19
N ILE A 433 -32.79 19.84 -29.63
CA ILE A 433 -33.12 19.24 -30.93
C ILE A 433 -34.58 18.80 -30.94
N PRO A 434 -35.45 19.20 -31.90
CA PRO A 434 -36.89 18.91 -31.84
C PRO A 434 -37.27 17.46 -32.20
N PHE A 435 -36.30 16.62 -32.57
CA PHE A 435 -36.49 15.26 -33.05
C PHE A 435 -36.28 14.21 -31.95
N ILE A 436 -36.83 13.01 -32.14
CA ILE A 436 -36.68 11.87 -31.21
C ILE A 436 -35.38 11.12 -31.48
N ALA A 437 -35.06 10.90 -32.75
CA ALA A 437 -33.86 10.21 -33.19
C ALA A 437 -33.50 10.69 -34.60
N GLY A 438 -32.27 10.43 -35.05
CA GLY A 438 -31.81 10.74 -36.41
C GLY A 438 -30.30 10.75 -36.55
N ASP A 439 -29.83 11.17 -37.71
CA ASP A 439 -28.41 11.45 -37.95
C ASP A 439 -28.14 12.94 -37.63
N LEU A 440 -27.07 13.21 -36.90
CA LEU A 440 -26.57 14.54 -36.55
C LEU A 440 -25.17 14.71 -37.16
N THR A 441 -24.99 15.79 -37.90
CA THR A 441 -23.68 16.18 -38.42
C THR A 441 -23.39 17.62 -38.04
N GLY A 442 -22.12 18.01 -37.96
CA GLY A 442 -21.73 19.39 -37.67
C GLY A 442 -20.23 19.54 -37.48
N THR A 443 -19.84 20.61 -36.83
CA THR A 443 -18.46 20.87 -36.43
C THR A 443 -18.43 21.18 -34.94
N LEU A 444 -17.66 20.43 -34.16
CA LEU A 444 -17.50 20.66 -32.71
C LEU A 444 -16.71 21.95 -32.45
N SER A 445 -16.61 22.34 -31.18
CA SER A 445 -16.05 23.64 -30.81
C SER A 445 -14.54 23.78 -31.01
N ASP A 446 -13.83 22.66 -31.05
CA ASP A 446 -12.42 22.55 -31.41
C ASP A 446 -12.18 22.56 -32.94
N GLY A 447 -13.25 22.47 -33.73
CA GLY A 447 -13.22 22.43 -35.19
C GLY A 447 -13.25 21.04 -35.81
N SER A 448 -13.33 19.97 -35.01
CA SER A 448 -13.45 18.61 -35.51
C SER A 448 -14.82 18.37 -36.17
N PRO A 449 -14.91 17.46 -37.17
CA PRO A 449 -16.20 17.09 -37.74
C PRO A 449 -16.97 16.19 -36.77
N LEU A 450 -18.28 16.42 -36.65
CA LEU A 450 -19.19 15.50 -35.96
C LEU A 450 -19.99 14.69 -36.98
N ASN A 451 -20.02 13.37 -36.81
CA ASN A 451 -20.93 12.46 -37.50
C ASN A 451 -21.49 11.43 -36.51
N ALA A 452 -22.72 11.66 -36.07
CA ALA A 452 -23.34 10.90 -35.01
C ALA A 452 -24.75 10.44 -35.36
N THR A 453 -25.19 9.34 -34.77
CA THR A 453 -26.62 9.08 -34.55
C THR A 453 -27.04 9.63 -33.20
N PHE A 454 -28.33 9.90 -33.04
CA PHE A 454 -28.87 10.28 -31.74
C PHE A 454 -30.25 9.69 -31.50
N ARG A 455 -30.60 9.54 -30.23
CA ARG A 455 -31.90 9.14 -29.72
C ARG A 455 -32.19 9.81 -28.37
N ARG A 456 -33.45 10.18 -28.13
CA ARG A 456 -33.90 10.67 -26.81
C ARG A 456 -35.31 10.25 -26.44
N GLN A 457 -35.55 10.08 -25.14
CA GLN A 457 -36.85 9.74 -24.59
C GLN A 457 -37.67 10.98 -24.18
N PHE A 458 -38.96 10.98 -24.50
CA PHE A 458 -39.90 12.09 -24.22
C PHE A 458 -40.91 11.82 -23.09
N PHE A 459 -40.97 10.59 -22.61
CA PHE A 459 -41.98 10.17 -21.65
C PHE A 459 -41.33 9.68 -20.36
N PRO A 460 -41.76 10.18 -19.19
CA PRO A 460 -42.83 11.17 -19.01
C PRO A 460 -42.38 12.61 -19.37
N VAL A 461 -43.33 13.52 -19.64
CA VAL A 461 -43.03 14.86 -20.23
C VAL A 461 -42.22 15.76 -19.28
N ASP A 462 -42.40 15.55 -17.98
CA ASP A 462 -41.69 16.20 -16.88
C ASP A 462 -40.25 15.70 -16.69
N GLU A 463 -39.90 14.55 -17.27
CA GLU A 463 -38.55 13.95 -17.25
C GLU A 463 -38.05 13.75 -18.69
N ALA A 464 -38.44 14.64 -19.59
CA ALA A 464 -38.04 14.54 -20.99
C ALA A 464 -36.54 14.80 -21.14
N ALA A 465 -35.81 13.80 -21.62
CA ALA A 465 -34.39 13.92 -21.89
C ALA A 465 -34.11 14.91 -23.02
N GLN A 466 -32.98 15.61 -22.93
CA GLN A 466 -32.62 16.68 -23.85
C GLN A 466 -31.28 16.41 -24.52
N ILE A 467 -31.22 16.71 -25.81
CA ILE A 467 -29.97 16.91 -26.52
C ILE A 467 -29.96 18.38 -26.96
N ILE A 468 -29.01 19.15 -26.45
CA ILE A 468 -28.95 20.61 -26.58
C ILE A 468 -27.73 21.00 -27.41
N LEU A 469 -27.97 21.77 -28.46
CA LEU A 469 -26.91 22.32 -29.30
C LEU A 469 -26.55 23.72 -28.82
N VAL A 470 -25.29 23.96 -28.50
CA VAL A 470 -24.81 25.26 -28.02
C VAL A 470 -23.77 25.83 -28.95
N GLN A 471 -23.95 27.10 -29.32
CA GLN A 471 -22.93 27.83 -30.05
C GLN A 471 -21.91 28.40 -29.08
N LEU A 472 -20.65 27.97 -29.18
CA LEU A 472 -19.57 28.75 -28.60
C LEU A 472 -19.27 29.95 -29.52
N PRO A 473 -19.19 31.18 -28.97
CA PRO A 473 -18.76 32.32 -29.75
C PRO A 473 -17.38 32.01 -30.34
N GLU A 474 -17.27 32.04 -31.67
CA GLU A 474 -15.98 31.81 -32.33
C GLU A 474 -14.89 32.64 -31.64
N PRO A 475 -13.68 32.12 -31.40
CA PRO A 475 -12.61 32.85 -30.73
C PRO A 475 -12.36 34.24 -31.35
N GLY A 476 -12.52 34.34 -32.67
CA GLY A 476 -12.45 35.60 -33.42
C GLY A 476 -13.52 36.62 -33.00
N SER A 477 -14.74 36.19 -32.70
CA SER A 477 -15.83 37.06 -32.24
C SER A 477 -15.53 37.64 -30.86
N VAL A 478 -14.97 36.83 -29.95
CA VAL A 478 -14.53 37.29 -28.62
C VAL A 478 -13.38 38.28 -28.75
N LEU A 479 -12.39 37.98 -29.59
CA LEU A 479 -11.26 38.86 -29.84
C LEU A 479 -11.71 40.21 -30.45
N ILE A 480 -12.61 40.19 -31.43
CA ILE A 480 -13.16 41.41 -32.04
C ILE A 480 -13.93 42.22 -31.00
N ALA A 481 -14.73 41.58 -30.13
CA ALA A 481 -15.43 42.27 -29.06
C ALA A 481 -14.46 42.92 -28.06
N LEU A 482 -13.38 42.22 -27.66
CA LEU A 482 -12.34 42.76 -26.79
C LEU A 482 -11.59 43.94 -27.44
N VAL A 483 -11.25 43.84 -28.73
CA VAL A 483 -10.62 44.93 -29.49
C VAL A 483 -11.57 46.13 -29.60
N ALA A 484 -12.87 45.91 -29.80
CA ALA A 484 -13.87 46.98 -29.81
C ALA A 484 -13.98 47.69 -28.44
N VAL A 485 -13.94 46.94 -27.33
CA VAL A 485 -13.92 47.52 -25.98
C VAL A 485 -12.63 48.29 -25.71
N ALA A 486 -11.47 47.74 -26.06
CA ALA A 486 -10.16 48.39 -25.89
C ALA A 486 -10.05 49.69 -26.71
N THR A 487 -10.54 49.69 -27.95
CA THR A 487 -10.54 50.90 -28.81
C THR A 487 -11.52 51.96 -28.30
N SER A 488 -12.70 51.56 -27.80
CA SER A 488 -13.66 52.51 -27.22
C SER A 488 -13.14 53.17 -25.94
N THR A 489 -12.44 52.42 -25.08
CA THR A 489 -11.83 52.95 -23.84
C THR A 489 -10.60 53.81 -24.14
N ALA A 490 -9.76 53.42 -25.10
CA ALA A 490 -8.64 54.25 -25.56
C ALA A 490 -9.11 55.56 -26.20
N SER A 491 -10.22 55.55 -26.96
CA SER A 491 -10.80 56.77 -27.53
C SER A 491 -11.34 57.74 -26.46
N ARG A 492 -11.77 57.25 -25.30
CA ARG A 492 -12.25 58.08 -24.18
C ARG A 492 -11.14 58.73 -23.37
N ARG A 493 -9.89 58.25 -23.45
CA ARG A 493 -8.73 58.85 -22.75
C ARG A 493 -8.05 59.99 -23.52
N ARG A 494 -8.48 60.30 -24.74
CA ARG A 494 -7.93 61.39 -25.58
C ARG A 494 -8.84 62.62 -25.70
N VAL A 495 -9.87 62.69 -24.87
CA VAL A 495 -10.68 63.91 -24.64
C VAL A 495 -10.41 64.36 -23.23
#